data_AF-A0A9D6IYA0-F1
#
_entry.id   AF-A0A9D6IYA0-F1
#
_cell.length_a   1.000
_cell.length_b   1.000
_cell.length_c   1.000
_cell.angle_alpha   90.00
_cell.angle_beta   90.00
_cell.angle_gamma   90.00
#
_symmetry.space_group_name_H-M   'P 1'
#
loop_
_entity.id
_entity.type
_entity.pdbx_description
1 polymer ?
#
loop_
_entity_poly.entity_id
_entity_poly.type
_entity_poly.pdbx_seq_one_letter_code
_entity_poly.pdbx_strand_id
1 'polypeptide(L)'
;MSRTWAAVLGGVFVLALVLYACVDSGPGSDFDDDGLRDRIEDRDDDFEYDAGETDFLSPDTDRDGLCDGRPESPLAICAACEDCNDDGSWEPCLGETDPLNDDTDDDGIPDDTDPAPLDRLTVDCGQGNVQLAYGASLPDGKPFPLRPTATPSPAPFPTSTPGPSPTPAFTPAEL
;
A
#
# COMPACT_ATOMS: atom_id res chain seq x y z
N MET A 1 42.68 -1.78 -44.58
CA MET A 1 42.20 -0.64 -43.78
C MET A 1 41.24 -1.20 -42.76
N SER A 2 41.69 -1.22 -41.51
CA SER A 2 41.21 -2.06 -40.42
C SER A 2 40.03 -1.45 -39.67
N ARG A 3 38.99 -2.27 -39.51
CA ARG A 3 38.01 -2.34 -38.43
C ARG A 3 38.34 -1.49 -37.18
N THR A 4 37.74 -0.31 -37.03
CA THR A 4 37.80 0.45 -35.76
C THR A 4 36.48 1.11 -35.34
N TRP A 5 35.39 0.97 -36.09
CA TRP A 5 34.14 1.72 -35.82
C TRP A 5 33.10 1.00 -34.94
N ALA A 6 33.32 -0.27 -34.57
CA ALA A 6 32.32 -1.04 -33.79
C ALA A 6 32.42 -0.87 -32.27
N ALA A 7 33.55 -0.39 -31.73
CA ALA A 7 33.79 -0.36 -30.28
C ALA A 7 33.24 0.89 -29.58
N VAL A 8 32.97 1.99 -30.31
CA VAL A 8 32.60 3.28 -29.71
C VAL A 8 31.11 3.35 -29.34
N LEU A 9 30.23 2.62 -30.05
CA LEU A 9 28.79 2.64 -29.78
C LEU A 9 28.36 1.70 -28.64
N GLY A 10 29.06 0.59 -28.42
CA GLY A 10 28.74 -0.36 -27.35
C GLY A 10 29.07 0.14 -25.95
N GLY A 11 30.18 0.87 -25.79
CA GLY A 11 30.59 1.40 -24.47
C GLY A 11 29.71 2.52 -23.95
N VAL A 12 29.17 3.38 -24.83
CA VAL A 12 28.28 4.48 -24.45
C VAL A 12 26.89 3.97 -24.07
N PHE A 13 26.40 2.90 -24.70
CA PHE A 13 25.13 2.27 -24.33
C PHE A 13 25.21 1.54 -22.99
N VAL A 14 26.30 0.84 -22.69
CA VAL A 14 26.47 0.18 -21.38
C VAL A 14 26.64 1.21 -20.26
N LEU A 15 27.42 2.29 -20.49
CA LEU A 15 27.55 3.37 -19.50
C LEU A 15 26.22 4.12 -19.28
N ALA A 16 25.45 4.37 -20.34
CA ALA A 16 24.14 5.00 -20.21
C ALA A 16 23.11 4.11 -19.50
N LEU A 17 23.16 2.80 -19.67
CA LEU A 17 22.24 1.85 -19.01
C LEU A 17 22.62 1.65 -17.53
N VAL A 18 23.92 1.67 -17.20
CA VAL A 18 24.41 1.67 -15.81
C VAL A 18 24.11 3.01 -15.11
N LEU A 19 24.21 4.15 -15.81
CA LEU A 19 23.88 5.46 -15.26
C LEU A 19 22.36 5.72 -15.14
N TYR A 20 21.53 5.05 -15.94
CA TYR A 20 20.07 5.15 -15.82
C TYR A 20 19.57 4.37 -14.59
N ALA A 21 20.14 3.20 -14.31
CA ALA A 21 19.79 2.42 -13.12
C ALA A 21 20.25 3.06 -11.80
N CYS A 22 21.27 3.94 -11.80
CA CYS A 22 21.71 4.64 -10.59
C CYS A 22 21.04 6.00 -10.36
N VAL A 23 20.24 6.49 -11.32
CA VAL A 23 19.54 7.79 -11.18
C VAL A 23 18.18 7.64 -10.50
N ASP A 24 17.71 6.41 -10.32
CA ASP A 24 16.42 6.04 -9.72
C ASP A 24 16.57 5.56 -8.27
N SER A 25 17.70 5.86 -7.62
CA SER A 25 18.01 5.51 -6.22
C SER A 25 18.30 6.76 -5.38
N GLY A 26 17.67 7.89 -5.73
CA GLY A 26 17.77 9.11 -4.93
C GLY A 26 16.67 9.16 -3.87
N PRO A 27 16.62 10.17 -2.98
CA PRO A 27 15.57 10.33 -1.94
C PRO A 27 14.11 10.46 -2.47
N GLY A 28 13.89 10.27 -3.77
CA GLY A 28 12.56 10.12 -4.37
C GLY A 28 12.19 8.69 -4.75
N SER A 29 13.09 7.71 -4.56
CA SER A 29 12.80 6.28 -4.73
C SER A 29 11.98 5.72 -3.56
N ASP A 30 11.58 4.48 -3.76
CA ASP A 30 10.88 3.57 -2.87
C ASP A 30 11.64 2.25 -3.10
N PHE A 31 12.64 1.97 -2.27
CA PHE A 31 13.68 0.99 -2.57
C PHE A 31 13.20 -0.47 -2.39
N ASP A 32 12.24 -0.68 -1.50
CA ASP A 32 11.62 -1.97 -1.21
C ASP A 32 10.22 -2.15 -1.85
N ASP A 33 9.77 -1.16 -2.63
CA ASP A 33 8.52 -1.15 -3.42
C ASP A 33 7.26 -1.29 -2.54
N ASP A 34 7.27 -0.69 -1.36
CA ASP A 34 6.21 -0.78 -0.36
C ASP A 34 5.18 0.37 -0.46
N GLY A 35 5.49 1.43 -1.22
CA GLY A 35 4.64 2.60 -1.45
C GLY A 35 5.07 3.85 -0.70
N LEU A 36 5.77 3.70 0.42
CA LEU A 36 6.43 4.79 1.12
C LEU A 36 7.74 5.09 0.39
N ARG A 37 8.20 6.35 0.47
CA ARG A 37 9.40 6.75 -0.27
C ARG A 37 10.55 6.87 0.69
N ASP A 38 11.76 6.48 0.27
CA ASP A 38 12.96 6.47 1.09
C ASP A 38 13.14 7.74 1.94
N ARG A 39 12.93 8.97 1.42
CA ARG A 39 13.08 10.22 2.21
C ARG A 39 12.02 10.46 3.30
N ILE A 40 10.92 9.74 3.22
CA ILE A 40 9.84 9.78 4.21
C ILE A 40 10.23 8.84 5.36
N GLU A 41 10.78 7.70 5.00
CA GLU A 41 11.26 6.64 5.89
C GLU A 41 12.55 7.07 6.61
N ASP A 42 13.61 7.39 5.84
CA ASP A 42 14.86 8.02 6.26
C ASP A 42 14.65 9.54 6.36
N ARG A 43 14.01 9.95 7.46
CA ARG A 43 13.54 11.32 7.66
C ARG A 43 14.68 12.31 7.85
N ASP A 44 15.83 11.85 8.32
CA ASP A 44 17.00 12.70 8.52
C ASP A 44 18.07 12.62 7.40
N ASP A 45 17.78 11.86 6.33
CA ASP A 45 18.58 11.67 5.11
C ASP A 45 20.01 11.15 5.40
N ASP A 46 20.16 10.29 6.40
CA ASP A 46 21.46 9.75 6.82
C ASP A 46 21.78 8.34 6.29
N PHE A 47 20.80 7.70 5.64
CA PHE A 47 20.85 6.36 5.06
C PHE A 47 21.08 5.23 6.08
N GLU A 48 20.78 5.46 7.35
CA GLU A 48 20.68 4.43 8.39
C GLU A 48 19.20 4.23 8.80
N TYR A 49 18.90 3.09 9.41
CA TYR A 49 17.59 2.86 10.02
C TYR A 49 17.66 3.30 11.48
N ASP A 50 16.89 4.33 11.82
CA ASP A 50 16.93 4.99 13.12
C ASP A 50 15.65 4.82 13.95
N ALA A 51 15.75 5.13 15.25
CA ALA A 51 14.60 5.03 16.14
C ALA A 51 13.55 6.10 15.83
N GLY A 52 12.36 5.67 15.41
CA GLY A 52 11.25 6.57 15.03
C GLY A 52 11.13 6.80 13.52
N GLU A 53 11.87 6.02 12.74
CA GLU A 53 11.86 5.94 11.28
C GLU A 53 11.46 4.52 10.85
N THR A 54 10.92 4.37 9.65
CA THR A 54 10.74 3.07 8.99
C THR A 54 12.01 2.67 8.23
N ASP A 55 12.23 1.38 7.98
CA ASP A 55 13.42 0.86 7.31
C ASP A 55 13.19 0.78 5.80
N PHE A 56 13.72 1.74 5.04
CA PHE A 56 13.63 1.81 3.56
C PHE A 56 14.16 0.57 2.79
N LEU A 57 14.71 -0.44 3.49
CA LEU A 57 15.12 -1.72 2.92
C LEU A 57 14.17 -2.88 3.28
N SER A 58 13.13 -2.62 4.06
CA SER A 58 12.17 -3.56 4.61
C SER A 58 10.76 -3.03 4.42
N PRO A 59 9.95 -3.62 3.52
CA PRO A 59 8.63 -3.10 3.18
C PRO A 59 7.57 -3.27 4.29
N ASP A 60 8.01 -3.62 5.51
CA ASP A 60 7.25 -4.04 6.69
C ASP A 60 8.26 -3.95 7.85
N THR A 61 8.32 -2.79 8.50
CA THR A 61 9.37 -2.43 9.45
C THR A 61 9.22 -3.21 10.76
N ASP A 62 8.00 -3.29 11.28
CA ASP A 62 7.71 -3.95 12.57
C ASP A 62 7.47 -5.45 12.47
N ARG A 63 7.24 -5.97 11.25
CA ARG A 63 7.09 -7.39 10.88
C ARG A 63 5.78 -8.02 11.32
N ASP A 64 4.71 -7.24 11.34
CA ASP A 64 3.37 -7.75 11.60
C ASP A 64 2.75 -8.39 10.34
N GLY A 65 3.21 -8.00 9.13
CA GLY A 65 2.73 -8.49 7.84
C GLY A 65 1.94 -7.48 7.00
N LEU A 66 1.74 -6.26 7.50
CA LEU A 66 1.29 -5.07 6.79
C LEU A 66 2.52 -4.31 6.24
N CYS A 67 2.33 -3.55 5.16
CA CYS A 67 3.41 -2.74 4.61
C CYS A 67 3.42 -1.37 5.26
N ASP A 68 4.60 -0.76 5.43
CA ASP A 68 4.70 0.58 6.01
C ASP A 68 3.87 1.56 5.16
N GLY A 69 4.04 1.51 3.84
CA GLY A 69 3.24 2.25 2.85
C GLY A 69 2.21 1.42 2.08
N ARG A 70 1.64 2.01 1.02
CA ARG A 70 0.70 1.34 0.11
C ARG A 70 1.40 0.66 -1.07
N PRO A 71 1.49 -0.69 -1.10
CA PRO A 71 2.28 -1.37 -2.11
C PRO A 71 1.70 -1.18 -3.51
N GLU A 72 2.45 -0.51 -4.37
CA GLU A 72 2.11 -0.34 -5.78
C GLU A 72 2.50 -1.60 -6.60
N SER A 73 3.38 -2.42 -6.05
CA SER A 73 3.88 -3.65 -6.66
C SER A 73 3.08 -4.88 -6.20
N PRO A 74 2.60 -5.75 -7.12
CA PRO A 74 2.01 -7.04 -6.75
C PRO A 74 3.04 -8.04 -6.21
N LEU A 75 4.32 -7.65 -6.14
CA LEU A 75 5.41 -8.42 -5.57
C LEU A 75 5.72 -8.05 -4.11
N ALA A 76 5.03 -7.04 -3.55
CA ALA A 76 5.16 -6.72 -2.14
C ALA A 76 4.90 -7.95 -1.28
N ILE A 77 5.73 -8.12 -0.24
CA ILE A 77 5.76 -9.32 0.60
C ILE A 77 4.62 -9.29 1.63
N CYS A 78 4.20 -8.10 2.03
CA CYS A 78 3.15 -7.76 2.99
C CYS A 78 1.75 -7.66 2.32
N ALA A 79 0.70 -7.75 3.13
CA ALA A 79 -0.66 -8.05 2.67
C ALA A 79 -1.55 -6.81 2.46
N ALA A 80 -1.32 -5.74 3.20
CA ALA A 80 -2.00 -4.45 3.08
C ALA A 80 -1.05 -3.32 3.49
N CYS A 81 -1.55 -2.17 3.95
CA CYS A 81 -0.78 -0.98 4.26
C CYS A 81 -1.13 -0.43 5.64
N GLU A 82 -0.17 0.22 6.28
CA GLU A 82 -0.31 0.92 7.55
C GLU A 82 -0.49 2.42 7.33
N ASP A 83 0.45 3.09 6.65
CA ASP A 83 0.28 4.42 6.06
C ASP A 83 -0.28 4.29 4.63
N CYS A 84 -1.57 3.98 4.54
CA CYS A 84 -2.24 3.78 3.25
C CYS A 84 -2.35 5.04 2.37
N ASN A 85 -1.93 6.21 2.88
CA ASN A 85 -1.99 7.48 2.16
C ASN A 85 -0.59 7.99 1.74
N ASP A 86 0.47 7.31 2.17
CA ASP A 86 1.87 7.48 1.81
C ASP A 86 2.43 8.88 2.16
N ASP A 87 2.01 9.47 3.29
CA ASP A 87 2.41 10.81 3.72
C ASP A 87 3.47 10.85 4.83
N GLY A 88 3.80 9.70 5.42
CA GLY A 88 4.78 9.52 6.48
C GLY A 88 4.27 9.85 7.87
N SER A 89 2.95 9.96 8.06
CA SER A 89 2.34 10.26 9.34
C SER A 89 1.44 9.12 9.74
N TRP A 90 1.63 8.59 10.95
CA TRP A 90 0.63 7.70 11.54
C TRP A 90 -0.64 8.47 11.91
N GLU A 91 -1.75 8.21 11.23
CA GLU A 91 -3.02 8.89 11.43
C GLU A 91 -4.15 7.91 11.83
N PRO A 92 -4.25 7.50 13.11
CA PRO A 92 -5.27 6.53 13.55
C PRO A 92 -6.71 7.03 13.36
N CYS A 93 -6.90 8.33 13.15
CA CYS A 93 -8.19 8.92 12.78
C CYS A 93 -8.64 8.65 11.35
N LEU A 94 -7.71 8.33 10.46
CA LEU A 94 -7.97 7.89 9.10
C LEU A 94 -8.06 6.36 8.99
N GLY A 95 -7.75 5.66 10.09
CA GLY A 95 -7.83 4.20 10.20
C GLY A 95 -6.50 3.49 9.93
N GLU A 96 -5.39 4.19 10.12
CA GLU A 96 -4.02 3.70 9.94
C GLU A 96 -3.44 3.12 11.24
N THR A 97 -2.63 2.08 11.11
CA THR A 97 -1.82 1.46 12.17
C THR A 97 -0.43 2.10 12.22
N ASP A 98 0.32 1.89 13.31
CA ASP A 98 1.64 2.49 13.51
C ASP A 98 2.72 1.55 12.95
N PRO A 99 3.42 1.92 11.85
CA PRO A 99 4.37 1.01 11.17
C PRO A 99 5.64 0.66 11.95
N LEU A 100 5.74 1.14 13.19
CA LEU A 100 6.82 0.85 14.12
C LEU A 100 6.36 -0.03 15.29
N ASN A 101 5.11 -0.53 15.27
CA ASN A 101 4.50 -1.24 16.37
C ASN A 101 3.53 -2.33 15.88
N ASP A 102 3.96 -3.59 16.02
CA ASP A 102 3.25 -4.77 15.52
C ASP A 102 1.86 -5.02 16.13
N ASP A 103 1.50 -4.30 17.19
CA ASP A 103 0.23 -4.34 17.92
C ASP A 103 -0.14 -2.89 18.30
N THR A 104 -0.67 -2.13 17.33
CA THR A 104 -0.87 -0.69 17.42
C THR A 104 -1.62 -0.25 18.69
N ASP A 105 -2.60 -1.05 19.14
CA ASP A 105 -3.45 -0.70 20.27
C ASP A 105 -3.16 -1.47 21.59
N ASP A 106 -2.07 -2.24 21.60
CA ASP A 106 -1.53 -3.01 22.74
C ASP A 106 -2.56 -3.99 23.35
N ASP A 107 -3.33 -4.70 22.52
CA ASP A 107 -4.30 -5.70 22.96
C ASP A 107 -3.77 -7.15 23.00
N GLY A 108 -2.61 -7.37 22.38
CA GLY A 108 -1.91 -8.64 22.29
C GLY A 108 -2.21 -9.42 21.00
N ILE A 109 -2.84 -8.81 20.02
CA ILE A 109 -3.10 -9.36 18.68
C ILE A 109 -2.40 -8.46 17.65
N PRO A 110 -1.54 -9.00 16.77
CA PRO A 110 -0.90 -8.18 15.76
C PRO A 110 -1.89 -7.56 14.77
N ASP A 111 -1.56 -6.38 14.23
CA ASP A 111 -2.50 -5.59 13.42
C ASP A 111 -2.99 -6.33 12.16
N ASP A 112 -2.12 -7.12 11.53
CA ASP A 112 -2.43 -8.01 10.38
C ASP A 112 -3.60 -8.98 10.64
N THR A 113 -3.78 -9.38 11.91
CA THR A 113 -4.71 -10.40 12.36
C THR A 113 -5.77 -9.88 13.30
N ASP A 114 -5.64 -8.65 13.79
CA ASP A 114 -6.64 -8.00 14.62
C ASP A 114 -7.85 -7.56 13.77
N PRO A 115 -9.07 -8.04 14.06
CA PRO A 115 -10.28 -7.46 13.46
C PRO A 115 -10.54 -5.99 13.85
N ALA A 116 -9.86 -5.44 14.85
CA ALA A 116 -10.11 -4.11 15.40
C ALA A 116 -8.82 -3.41 15.91
N PRO A 117 -7.76 -3.25 15.08
CA PRO A 117 -6.39 -2.85 15.45
C PRO A 117 -6.22 -1.45 16.08
N LEU A 118 -7.33 -0.72 16.28
CA LEU A 118 -7.35 0.64 16.80
C LEU A 118 -8.41 0.80 17.91
N ASP A 119 -9.09 -0.26 18.34
CA ASP A 119 -10.27 -0.16 19.19
C ASP A 119 -9.95 0.19 20.64
N ARG A 120 -8.73 -0.10 21.08
CA ARG A 120 -8.20 0.23 22.39
C ARG A 120 -7.49 1.58 22.42
N LEU A 121 -7.21 2.16 21.26
CA LEU A 121 -6.68 3.52 21.16
C LEU A 121 -7.69 4.56 21.64
N THR A 122 -7.24 5.43 22.55
CA THR A 122 -8.02 6.61 22.93
C THR A 122 -7.67 7.77 22.00
N VAL A 123 -8.25 7.76 20.79
CA VAL A 123 -7.97 8.78 19.77
C VAL A 123 -9.13 9.78 19.71
N ASP A 124 -8.85 11.06 19.98
CA ASP A 124 -9.80 12.16 19.77
C ASP A 124 -9.59 12.81 18.40
N CYS A 125 -10.33 12.30 17.40
CA CYS A 125 -10.30 12.80 16.02
C CYS A 125 -10.93 14.18 15.82
N GLY A 126 -11.34 14.86 16.90
CA GLY A 126 -11.94 16.19 16.86
C GLY A 126 -11.09 17.31 17.45
N GLN A 127 -9.99 17.02 18.16
CA GLN A 127 -9.32 18.03 19.01
C GLN A 127 -7.80 18.20 18.83
N GLY A 128 -7.14 17.46 17.93
CA GLY A 128 -5.76 17.78 17.54
C GLY A 128 -4.77 17.78 18.71
N ASN A 129 -4.77 16.72 19.52
CA ASN A 129 -3.71 16.35 20.45
C ASN A 129 -4.04 15.01 21.11
N VAL A 130 -3.36 13.94 20.72
CA VAL A 130 -3.47 12.66 21.43
C VAL A 130 -2.70 12.79 22.75
N GLN A 131 -3.41 12.77 23.89
CA GLN A 131 -2.81 12.54 25.20
C GLN A 131 -3.72 11.64 26.04
N LEU A 132 -3.17 10.47 26.40
CA LEU A 132 -3.82 9.38 27.12
C LEU A 132 -4.34 9.76 28.52
N ALA A 133 -5.40 9.07 28.95
CA ALA A 133 -5.57 8.64 30.33
C ALA A 133 -6.38 7.34 30.46
N TYR A 134 -5.80 6.36 31.17
CA TYR A 134 -6.41 5.11 31.62
C TYR A 134 -7.71 5.36 32.42
N GLY A 135 -8.85 4.88 31.91
CA GLY A 135 -10.11 4.75 32.66
C GLY A 135 -11.26 5.73 32.38
N ALA A 136 -11.33 6.39 31.21
CA ALA A 136 -12.48 7.23 30.87
C ALA A 136 -13.67 6.39 30.36
N SER A 137 -14.77 6.35 31.11
CA SER A 137 -16.07 5.90 30.59
C SER A 137 -16.58 6.87 29.52
N LEU A 138 -17.07 6.31 28.40
CA LEU A 138 -17.78 7.04 27.35
C LEU A 138 -18.96 7.84 27.93
N PRO A 139 -19.21 9.09 27.48
CA PRO A 139 -20.47 9.76 27.76
C PRO A 139 -21.64 9.03 27.06
N ASP A 140 -22.71 8.78 27.83
CA ASP A 140 -23.92 8.11 27.34
C ASP A 140 -24.48 8.76 26.06
N GLY A 141 -24.62 7.95 25.01
CA GLY A 141 -25.56 8.23 23.92
C GLY A 141 -25.00 8.73 22.59
N LYS A 142 -23.74 8.44 22.24
CA LYS A 142 -23.25 8.57 20.86
C LYS A 142 -22.89 7.19 20.31
N PRO A 143 -23.71 6.60 19.42
CA PRO A 143 -23.28 5.39 18.73
C PRO A 143 -22.06 5.72 17.87
N PHE A 144 -21.08 4.82 17.84
CA PHE A 144 -20.07 4.75 16.78
C PHE A 144 -20.77 4.96 15.43
N PRO A 145 -20.12 5.57 14.41
CA PRO A 145 -20.59 5.39 13.05
C PRO A 145 -20.71 3.88 12.83
N LEU A 146 -21.94 3.40 12.64
CA LEU A 146 -22.16 1.99 12.32
C LEU A 146 -21.32 1.70 11.09
N ARG A 147 -20.41 0.73 11.24
CA ARG A 147 -19.85 -0.12 10.20
C ARG A 147 -20.54 0.12 8.86
N PRO A 148 -19.86 0.57 7.79
CA PRO A 148 -20.34 0.31 6.45
C PRO A 148 -20.57 -1.20 6.40
N THR A 149 -21.84 -1.61 6.43
CA THR A 149 -22.17 -3.02 6.26
C THR A 149 -21.50 -3.40 4.96
N ALA A 150 -20.56 -4.35 5.01
CA ALA A 150 -19.86 -4.85 3.83
C ALA A 150 -20.88 -4.89 2.69
N THR A 151 -20.71 -4.01 1.71
CA THR A 151 -21.61 -3.98 0.56
C THR A 151 -21.49 -5.39 0.00
N PRO A 152 -22.58 -6.17 -0.11
CA PRO A 152 -22.46 -7.50 -0.66
C PRO A 152 -21.80 -7.36 -2.03
N SER A 153 -20.68 -8.06 -2.20
CA SER A 153 -19.94 -8.07 -3.45
C SER A 153 -20.93 -8.25 -4.60
N PRO A 154 -20.88 -7.41 -5.66
CA PRO A 154 -21.84 -7.52 -6.76
C PRO A 154 -21.82 -8.95 -7.26
N ALA A 155 -23.01 -9.55 -7.38
CA ALA A 155 -23.16 -10.90 -7.88
C ALA A 155 -22.37 -11.04 -9.20
N PRO A 156 -21.66 -12.16 -9.44
CA PRO A 156 -20.94 -12.36 -10.68
C PRO A 156 -21.91 -12.12 -11.85
N PHE A 157 -21.48 -11.29 -12.80
CA PHE A 157 -22.26 -10.99 -14.00
C PHE A 157 -22.76 -12.31 -14.60
N PRO A 158 -24.06 -12.43 -14.95
CA PRO A 158 -24.55 -13.63 -15.60
C PRO A 158 -23.76 -13.79 -16.90
N THR A 159 -22.99 -14.88 -17.00
CA THR A 159 -22.34 -15.27 -18.24
C THR A 159 -23.45 -15.47 -19.27
N SER A 160 -23.56 -14.52 -20.21
CA SER A 160 -24.49 -14.62 -21.32
C SER A 160 -24.04 -15.78 -22.20
N THR A 161 -24.64 -16.94 -22.01
CA THR A 161 -24.55 -18.06 -22.95
C THR A 161 -24.95 -17.53 -24.34
N PRO A 162 -24.09 -17.60 -25.37
CA PRO A 162 -24.47 -17.19 -26.71
C PRO A 162 -25.66 -18.03 -27.18
N GLY A 163 -26.76 -17.36 -27.52
CA GLY A 163 -27.93 -18.02 -28.09
C GLY A 163 -27.61 -18.65 -29.45
N PRO A 164 -28.34 -19.70 -29.86
CA PRO A 164 -28.09 -20.35 -31.14
C PRO A 164 -28.28 -19.37 -32.31
N SER A 165 -27.30 -19.36 -33.21
CA SER A 165 -27.30 -18.56 -34.44
C SER A 165 -28.58 -18.79 -35.26
N PRO A 166 -29.28 -17.75 -35.72
CA PRO A 166 -30.49 -17.93 -36.53
C PRO A 166 -30.14 -18.55 -37.89
N THR A 167 -30.83 -19.64 -38.22
CA THR A 167 -30.80 -20.27 -39.55
C THR A 167 -31.39 -19.30 -40.59
N PRO A 168 -30.72 -19.07 -41.74
CA PRO A 168 -31.27 -18.20 -42.78
C PRO A 168 -32.55 -18.81 -43.38
N ALA A 169 -33.62 -18.00 -43.41
CA ALA A 169 -34.87 -18.34 -44.07
C ALA A 169 -34.68 -18.25 -45.60
N PHE A 170 -34.89 -19.37 -46.30
CA PHE A 170 -34.98 -19.39 -47.76
C PHE A 170 -36.33 -18.80 -48.18
N THR A 171 -36.31 -17.68 -48.91
CA THR A 171 -37.46 -17.18 -49.68
C THR A 171 -37.58 -17.98 -50.99
N PRO A 172 -38.76 -18.55 -51.32
CA PRO A 172 -38.97 -19.13 -52.63
C PRO A 172 -39.13 -18.03 -53.69
N ALA A 173 -38.44 -18.21 -54.82
CA ALA A 173 -38.60 -17.38 -56.01
C ALA A 173 -39.99 -17.64 -56.63
N GLU A 174 -40.76 -16.58 -56.89
CA GLU A 174 -41.89 -16.66 -57.81
C GLU A 174 -41.38 -16.73 -59.25
N LEU A 175 -42.03 -17.61 -60.03
CA LEU A 175 -41.87 -17.82 -61.46
C LEU A 175 -42.68 -16.79 -62.26
#